data_AF-A0A090WI46-F1
#
_entry.id   AF-A0A090WI46-F1
#
_cell.length_a   1.000
_cell.length_b   1.000
_cell.length_c   1.000
_cell.angle_alpha   90.00
_cell.angle_beta   90.00
_cell.angle_gamma   90.00
#
_symmetry.space_group_name_H-M   'P 1'
#
loop_
_entity.id
_entity.type
_entity.pdbx_description
1 polymer ?
#
loop_
_entity_poly.entity_id
_entity_poly.type
_entity_poly.pdbx_seq_one_letter_code
_entity_poly.pdbx_strand_id
1 'polypeptide(L)'
;MTKIGNTRISYFASGQVARIGHINMDYTYIRGVLNQVGGLEVRYNRNGKLIAARGQVNMRERLTHNQDFGHFPDDNHDDWDDGVFFKRGTTE
;
A
#
# COMPACT_ATOMS: atom_id res chain seq x y z
N MET A 1 4.25 19.33 -12.40
CA MET A 1 3.59 19.39 -11.07
C MET A 1 2.15 19.76 -11.29
N THR A 2 1.22 18.99 -10.75
CA THR A 2 -0.23 19.19 -10.95
C THR A 2 -0.85 19.65 -9.64
N LYS A 3 -1.91 20.46 -9.68
CA LYS A 3 -2.63 20.93 -8.50
C LYS A 3 -4.14 20.77 -8.72
N ILE A 4 -4.84 20.25 -7.73
CA ILE A 4 -6.32 20.21 -7.70
C ILE A 4 -6.75 20.96 -6.45
N GLY A 5 -7.40 22.12 -6.64
CA GLY A 5 -7.71 23.03 -5.54
C GLY A 5 -6.44 23.50 -4.82
N ASN A 6 -6.33 23.20 -3.51
CA ASN A 6 -5.15 23.48 -2.70
C ASN A 6 -4.17 22.31 -2.58
N THR A 7 -4.50 21.16 -3.15
CA THR A 7 -3.70 19.94 -3.04
C THR A 7 -2.72 19.85 -4.19
N ARG A 8 -1.44 19.68 -3.84
CA ARG A 8 -0.34 19.50 -4.80
C ARG A 8 -0.13 18.02 -5.09
N ILE A 9 0.09 17.69 -6.35
CA ILE A 9 0.42 16.34 -6.83
C ILE A 9 1.78 16.40 -7.52
N SER A 10 2.72 15.58 -7.04
CA SER A 10 4.02 15.38 -7.67
C SER A 10 4.14 13.97 -8.22
N TYR A 11 5.03 13.81 -9.20
CA TYR A 11 5.23 12.57 -9.94
C TYR A 11 6.71 12.23 -9.94
N PHE A 12 7.02 10.94 -10.02
CA PHE A 12 8.36 10.47 -10.36
C PHE A 12 8.65 10.75 -11.84
N ALA A 13 9.92 10.66 -12.23
CA ALA A 13 10.32 10.79 -13.63
C ALA A 13 9.64 9.74 -14.52
N SER A 14 9.28 8.57 -13.97
CA SER A 14 8.51 7.51 -14.63
C SER A 14 7.04 7.89 -14.91
N GLY A 15 6.57 9.05 -14.44
CA GLY A 15 5.19 9.49 -14.59
C GLY A 15 4.22 8.95 -13.52
N GLN A 16 4.67 8.06 -12.64
CA GLN A 16 3.88 7.58 -11.50
C GLN A 16 3.71 8.70 -10.45
N VAL A 17 2.57 8.72 -9.76
CA VAL A 17 2.33 9.69 -8.68
C VAL A 17 3.29 9.41 -7.52
N ALA A 18 4.13 10.38 -7.16
CA ALA A 18 5.06 10.26 -6.05
C ALA A 18 4.43 10.72 -4.72
N ARG A 19 3.58 11.75 -4.77
CA ARG A 19 2.99 12.35 -3.57
C ARG A 19 1.74 13.16 -3.89
N ILE A 20 0.75 13.11 -2.99
CA ILE A 20 -0.45 13.94 -2.99
C ILE A 20 -0.53 14.66 -1.65
N GLY A 21 -0.38 15.99 -1.64
CA GLY A 21 -0.40 16.79 -0.41
C GLY A 21 0.72 16.37 0.56
N HIS A 22 0.38 15.66 1.64
CA HIS A 22 1.33 15.10 2.62
C HIS A 22 1.45 13.57 2.56
N ILE A 23 0.75 12.93 1.62
CA ILE A 23 0.69 11.48 1.47
C ILE A 23 1.70 11.07 0.39
N ASN A 24 2.66 10.23 0.75
CA ASN A 24 3.65 9.68 -0.19
C ASN A 24 3.13 8.37 -0.80
N MET A 25 3.61 8.04 -1.99
CA MET A 25 3.36 6.76 -2.65
C MET A 25 4.67 6.00 -2.80
N ASP A 26 4.65 4.71 -2.50
CA ASP A 26 5.77 3.81 -2.79
C ASP A 26 5.34 2.70 -3.74
N TYR A 27 6.31 2.25 -4.53
CA TYR A 27 6.13 1.24 -5.56
C TYR A 27 7.23 0.20 -5.46
N THR A 28 6.93 -1.04 -5.85
CA THR A 28 7.94 -2.09 -6.00
C THR A 28 8.95 -1.70 -7.07
N TYR A 29 10.24 -1.90 -6.80
CA TYR A 29 11.31 -1.58 -7.74
C TYR A 29 11.18 -2.32 -9.09
N ILE A 30 10.83 -3.61 -9.07
CA ILE A 30 10.90 -4.47 -10.25
C ILE A 30 9.78 -4.19 -11.26
N ARG A 31 8.53 -4.04 -10.78
CA ARG A 31 7.34 -3.97 -11.64
C ARG A 31 6.62 -2.61 -11.58
N GLY A 32 7.09 -1.68 -10.75
CA GLY A 32 6.43 -0.40 -10.55
C GLY A 32 5.00 -0.53 -9.99
N VAL A 33 4.69 -1.62 -9.28
CA VAL A 33 3.37 -1.83 -8.66
C VAL A 33 3.31 -1.08 -7.34
N LEU A 34 2.22 -0.36 -7.10
CA LEU A 34 2.02 0.40 -5.85
C LEU A 34 2.03 -0.58 -4.66
N ASN A 35 2.86 -0.33 -3.64
CA ASN A 35 2.90 -1.15 -2.44
C ASN A 35 2.64 -0.37 -1.14
N GLN A 36 2.63 0.98 -1.21
CA GLN A 36 2.28 1.81 -0.06
C GLN A 36 1.62 3.14 -0.47
N VAL A 37 0.65 3.58 0.33
CA VAL A 37 0.01 4.90 0.26
C VAL A 37 0.01 5.53 1.65
N GLY A 38 0.88 6.50 1.88
CA GLY A 38 1.06 7.09 3.20
C GLY A 38 1.46 6.02 4.22
N GLY A 39 0.57 5.70 5.16
CA GLY A 39 0.77 4.60 6.12
C GLY A 39 -0.01 3.32 5.83
N LEU A 40 -0.67 3.22 4.67
CA LEU A 40 -1.36 2.01 4.22
C LEU A 40 -0.40 1.18 3.36
N GLU A 41 -0.09 -0.03 3.80
CA GLU A 41 0.68 -1.02 3.03
C GLU A 41 -0.29 -1.99 2.33
N VAL A 42 0.00 -2.35 1.08
CA VAL A 42 -0.82 -3.25 0.26
C VAL A 42 0.01 -4.36 -0.39
N ARG A 43 -0.58 -5.55 -0.55
CA ARG A 43 0.06 -6.74 -1.13
C ARG A 43 -0.82 -7.36 -2.20
N TYR A 44 -0.17 -7.86 -3.26
CA TYR A 44 -0.82 -8.47 -4.40
C TYR A 44 -0.27 -9.89 -4.64
N ASN A 45 -1.11 -10.79 -5.15
CA ASN A 45 -0.65 -12.08 -5.66
C ASN A 45 0.04 -11.91 -7.03
N ARG A 46 0.57 -13.02 -7.57
CA ARG A 46 1.26 -13.04 -8.87
C ARG A 46 0.40 -12.56 -10.06
N ASN A 47 -0.93 -12.71 -9.94
CA ASN A 47 -1.92 -12.30 -10.94
C ASN A 47 -2.34 -10.83 -10.79
N GLY A 48 -1.78 -10.11 -9.80
CA GLY A 48 -2.10 -8.70 -9.53
C GLY A 48 -3.37 -8.47 -8.72
N LYS A 49 -3.96 -9.52 -8.11
CA LYS A 49 -5.10 -9.38 -7.20
C LYS A 49 -4.62 -8.93 -5.83
N LEU A 50 -5.31 -7.95 -5.23
CA LEU A 50 -5.06 -7.50 -3.86
C LEU A 50 -5.42 -8.62 -2.87
N ILE A 51 -4.48 -9.01 -2.02
CA ILE A 51 -4.65 -10.13 -1.07
C ILE A 51 -4.50 -9.72 0.39
N ALA A 52 -3.86 -8.59 0.66
CA ALA A 52 -3.74 -8.05 2.01
C ALA A 52 -3.53 -6.54 2.00
N ALA A 53 -4.04 -5.86 3.02
CA ALA A 53 -3.75 -4.46 3.29
C ALA A 53 -3.74 -4.19 4.80
N ARG A 54 -2.85 -3.31 5.26
CA ARG A 54 -2.79 -2.91 6.68
C ARG A 54 -2.40 -1.46 6.84
N GLY A 55 -2.86 -0.84 7.91
CA GLY A 55 -2.49 0.53 8.25
C GLY A 55 -3.55 1.54 7.82
N GLN A 56 -3.14 2.77 7.59
CA GLN A 56 -4.04 3.85 7.20
C GLN A 56 -3.33 4.87 6.33
N VAL A 57 -4.06 5.42 5.36
CA VAL A 57 -3.49 6.39 4.40
C VAL A 57 -2.94 7.62 5.13
N ASN A 58 -3.69 8.16 6.08
CA ASN A 58 -3.28 9.34 6.83
C ASN A 58 -2.85 8.97 8.25
N MET A 59 -1.54 8.96 8.52
CA MET A 59 -1.01 8.70 9.86
C MET A 59 -1.22 9.85 10.86
N ARG A 60 -1.51 11.07 10.40
CA ARG A 60 -1.65 12.25 11.28
C ARG A 60 -2.89 12.16 12.17
N GLU A 61 -3.95 11.58 11.63
CA GLU A 61 -5.13 11.17 12.39
C GLU A 61 -4.87 9.74 12.85
N ARG A 62 -4.06 9.56 13.91
CA ARG A 62 -3.89 8.21 14.51
C ARG A 62 -5.21 7.82 15.14
N LEU A 63 -6.16 7.34 14.33
CA LEU A 63 -7.28 6.56 14.81
C LEU A 63 -6.66 5.48 15.69
N THR A 64 -7.16 5.33 16.90
CA THR A 64 -6.57 4.51 17.95
C THR A 64 -6.41 3.04 17.57
N HIS A 65 -7.00 2.63 16.44
CA HIS A 65 -6.94 1.28 15.90
C HIS A 65 -6.27 1.31 14.52
N ASN A 66 -5.13 0.63 14.42
CA ASN A 66 -4.53 0.27 13.14
C ASN A 66 -5.58 -0.54 12.36
N GLN A 67 -6.04 -0.06 11.21
CA GLN A 67 -7.01 -0.79 10.40
C GLN A 67 -6.26 -1.94 9.73
N ASP A 68 -6.38 -3.13 10.33
CA ASP A 68 -6.00 -4.37 9.66
C ASP A 68 -7.17 -4.73 8.75
N PHE A 69 -7.00 -4.55 7.43
CA PHE A 69 -8.03 -4.93 6.47
C PHE A 69 -8.07 -6.44 6.26
N GLY A 70 -7.15 -7.18 6.90
CA GLY A 70 -7.10 -8.62 6.87
C GLY A 70 -6.74 -9.17 5.49
N HIS A 71 -7.15 -10.42 5.29
CA HIS A 71 -6.97 -11.15 4.05
C HIS A 71 -8.23 -11.04 3.19
N PHE A 72 -8.05 -10.77 1.89
CA PHE A 72 -9.14 -10.80 0.93
C PHE A 72 -9.22 -12.19 0.30
N PRO A 73 -10.35 -12.91 0.41
CA PRO A 73 -10.45 -14.28 -0.07
C PRO A 73 -10.16 -14.37 -1.57
N ASP A 74 -9.35 -15.38 -1.93
CA ASP A 74 -9.08 -15.73 -3.31
C ASP A 74 -9.66 -17.10 -3.65
N ASP A 75 -10.63 -17.14 -4.58
CA ASP A 75 -11.22 -18.38 -5.10
C ASP A 75 -10.22 -19.16 -5.97
N ASN A 76 -9.06 -18.56 -6.27
CA ASN A 76 -8.03 -19.16 -7.08
C ASN A 76 -7.03 -19.93 -6.19
N HIS A 77 -7.21 -21.25 -6.17
CA HIS A 77 -6.40 -22.30 -5.52
C HIS A 77 -4.98 -22.42 -6.10
N ASP A 78 -4.25 -21.31 -6.18
CA ASP A 78 -2.89 -21.25 -6.69
C ASP A 78 -1.92 -20.91 -5.54
N ASP A 79 -1.63 -21.90 -4.70
CA ASP A 79 -0.36 -22.19 -4.00
C ASP A 79 0.59 -21.03 -3.55
N TRP A 80 0.06 -19.91 -3.04
CA TRP A 80 0.87 -18.88 -2.35
C TRP A 80 0.29 -18.47 -1.00
N ASP A 81 -0.51 -19.35 -0.40
CA ASP A 81 -1.18 -19.15 0.89
C ASP A 81 -0.31 -19.62 2.07
N ASP A 82 0.94 -19.17 2.12
CA ASP A 82 1.78 -19.25 3.31
C ASP A 82 1.69 -17.97 4.14
N GLY A 83 0.47 -17.41 4.25
CA GLY A 83 -0.10 -16.82 5.46
C GLY A 83 0.64 -15.69 6.19
N VAL A 84 1.74 -15.14 5.67
CA VAL A 84 2.52 -14.10 6.35
C VAL A 84 2.77 -12.90 5.46
N PHE A 85 1.69 -12.29 4.96
CA PHE A 85 1.73 -11.09 4.11
C PHE A 85 2.45 -9.91 4.79
N PHE A 86 2.39 -9.87 6.12
CA PHE A 86 3.02 -8.85 6.93
C PHE A 86 3.66 -9.51 8.17
N LYS A 87 4.87 -10.07 8.03
CA LYS A 87 5.60 -10.63 9.19
C LYS A 87 5.63 -9.58 10.31
N ARG A 88 5.08 -9.90 11.48
CA ARG A 88 5.31 -9.11 12.70
C ARG A 88 6.80 -9.22 12.99
N GLY A 89 7.52 -8.10 13.02
CA GLY A 89 8.88 -8.11 13.55
C GLY A 89 8.78 -8.56 15.01
N THR A 90 9.25 -9.76 15.31
CA THR A 90 9.56 -10.13 16.68
C THR A 90 10.70 -9.23 17.10
N THR A 91 10.40 -8.30 18.01
CA THR A 91 11.43 -7.55 18.72
C THR A 91 12.05 -8.54 19.70
N GLU A 92 13.23 -9.05 19.38
CA GLU A 92 14.15 -9.65 20.35
C GLU A 92 15.17 -8.58 20.77
#